data_AF-A0A431MLE4-F1
#
_entry.id   AF-A0A431MLE4-F1
#
_cell.length_a   1.000
_cell.length_b   1.000
_cell.length_c   1.000
_cell.angle_alpha   90.00
_cell.angle_beta   90.00
_cell.angle_gamma   90.00
#
_symmetry.space_group_name_H-M   'P 1'
#
loop_
_entity.id
_entity.type
_entity.pdbx_description
1 polymer ?
#
loop_
_entity_poly.entity_id
_entity_poly.type
_entity_poly.pdbx_seq_one_letter_code
_entity_poly.pdbx_strand_id
1 'polypeptide(L)'
;MDQFAEQKKERRKFLYGLGLLSLIPLLKLRFFNKQKEAINCVVPAPASVQKLLTEDGQLVEVDMSKVNAVKKKVTDKELQEWIKKQ
;
A
#
# COMPACT_ATOMS: atom_id res chain seq x y z
N MET A 1 1.50 41.18 43.22
CA MET A 1 1.42 40.96 41.75
C MET A 1 1.46 39.47 41.43
N ASP A 2 0.77 38.65 42.24
CA ASP A 2 1.08 37.21 42.35
C ASP A 2 0.10 36.31 41.61
N GLN A 3 -1.07 36.84 41.23
CA GLN A 3 -2.11 36.08 40.52
C GLN A 3 -1.74 35.71 39.08
N PHE A 4 -0.84 36.45 38.43
CA PHE A 4 -0.40 36.14 37.06
C PHE A 4 0.62 34.99 36.99
N ALA A 5 1.35 34.73 38.09
CA ALA A 5 2.36 33.68 38.15
C ALA A 5 1.72 32.28 38.23
N GLU A 6 0.61 32.16 38.96
CA GLU A 6 -0.11 30.89 39.13
C GLU A 6 -0.81 30.47 37.83
N GLN A 7 -1.50 31.40 37.17
CA GLN A 7 -2.12 31.23 35.85
C GLN A 7 -1.12 30.75 34.77
N LYS A 8 0.12 31.25 34.78
CA LYS A 8 1.17 30.80 33.84
C LYS A 8 1.67 29.38 34.15
N LYS A 9 1.53 28.90 35.38
CA LYS A 9 1.96 27.54 35.79
C LYS A 9 0.91 26.51 35.38
N GLU A 10 -0.37 26.84 35.51
CA GLU A 10 -1.49 25.99 35.06
C GLU A 10 -1.56 25.87 33.53
N ARG A 11 -1.41 26.99 32.80
CA ARG A 11 -1.39 26.97 31.32
C ARG A 11 -0.26 26.10 30.77
N ARG A 12 0.91 26.12 31.41
CA ARG A 12 2.03 25.25 31.02
C ARG A 12 1.71 23.77 31.23
N LYS A 13 1.07 23.41 32.35
CA LYS A 13 0.61 22.03 32.60
C LYS A 13 -0.41 21.57 31.55
N PHE A 14 -1.33 22.46 31.15
CA PHE A 14 -2.32 22.17 30.09
C PHE A 14 -1.66 21.94 28.72
N LEU A 15 -0.65 22.74 28.37
CA LEU A 15 0.11 22.57 27.12
C LEU A 15 0.93 21.27 27.10
N TYR A 16 1.52 20.86 28.23
CA TYR A 16 2.16 19.54 28.34
C TYR A 16 1.15 18.40 28.19
N GLY A 17 -0.07 18.56 28.73
CA GLY A 17 -1.16 17.60 28.56
C GLY A 17 -1.63 17.45 27.10
N LEU A 18 -1.83 18.58 26.39
CA LEU A 18 -2.18 18.57 24.97
C LEU A 18 -1.05 18.04 24.08
N GLY A 19 0.20 18.35 24.41
CA GLY A 19 1.37 17.83 23.72
C GLY A 19 1.48 16.31 23.84
N LEU A 20 1.18 15.72 24.99
CA LEU A 20 1.14 14.26 25.14
C LEU A 20 -0.05 13.63 24.39
N LEU A 21 -1.21 14.29 24.40
CA LEU A 21 -2.42 13.79 23.74
C LEU A 21 -2.27 13.73 22.20
N SER A 22 -1.48 14.65 21.62
CA SER A 22 -1.24 14.69 20.17
C SER A 22 -0.34 13.56 19.65
N LEU A 23 0.46 12.91 20.49
CA LEU A 23 1.27 11.74 20.12
C LEU A 23 0.47 10.42 20.09
N ILE A 24 -0.69 10.36 20.76
CA ILE A 24 -1.55 9.18 20.83
C ILE A 24 -2.08 8.74 19.45
N PRO A 25 -2.58 9.63 18.57
CA PRO A 25 -3.04 9.22 17.24
C PRO A 25 -1.90 8.72 16.34
N LEU A 26 -0.68 9.28 16.45
CA LEU A 26 0.47 8.81 15.67
C LEU A 26 0.93 7.42 16.11
N LEU A 27 0.93 7.13 17.42
CA LEU A 27 1.23 5.80 17.96
C LEU A 27 0.18 4.76 17.52
N LYS A 28 -1.11 5.12 17.53
CA LYS A 28 -2.16 4.22 17.01
C LYS A 28 -2.04 3.97 15.51
N LEU A 29 -1.66 4.96 14.70
CA LEU A 29 -1.45 4.77 13.26
C LEU A 29 -0.36 3.72 12.98
N ARG A 30 0.70 3.67 13.79
CA ARG A 30 1.79 2.68 13.64
C ARG A 30 1.37 1.26 14.04
N PHE A 31 0.51 1.11 15.06
CA PHE A 31 0.06 -0.21 15.53
C PHE A 31 -1.16 -0.76 14.79
N PHE A 32 -2.03 0.10 14.26
CA PHE A 32 -3.21 -0.30 13.49
C PHE A 32 -2.96 -0.51 11.99
N ASN A 33 -1.73 -0.32 11.51
CA ASN A 33 -1.33 -0.66 10.14
C ASN A 33 -1.05 -2.16 9.94
N LYS A 34 -1.68 -3.03 10.74
CA LYS A 34 -1.82 -4.43 10.36
C LYS A 34 -2.80 -4.46 9.22
N GLN A 35 -2.27 -4.69 8.02
CA GLN A 35 -3.04 -4.84 6.79
C GLN A 35 -4.29 -5.66 7.11
N LYS A 36 -5.46 -5.05 6.94
CA LYS A 36 -6.70 -5.81 6.92
C LYS A 36 -6.50 -6.82 5.80
N GLU A 37 -6.37 -8.10 6.13
CA GLU A 37 -6.49 -9.14 5.15
C GLU A 37 -7.83 -8.90 4.46
N ALA A 38 -7.75 -8.41 3.22
CA ALA A 38 -8.93 -8.29 2.37
C ALA A 38 -9.56 -9.68 2.40
N ILE A 39 -10.81 -9.76 2.80
CA ILE A 39 -11.56 -11.02 2.81
C ILE A 39 -11.52 -11.52 1.37
N ASN A 40 -10.61 -12.47 1.14
CA ASN A 40 -10.32 -13.05 -0.14
C ASN A 40 -11.46 -14.04 -0.37
N CYS A 41 -12.56 -13.56 -0.96
CA CYS A 41 -13.65 -14.43 -1.44
C CYS A 41 -13.22 -15.25 -2.67
N VAL A 42 -11.94 -15.57 -2.80
CA VAL A 42 -11.38 -16.32 -3.90
C VAL A 42 -11.07 -17.71 -3.38
N VAL A 43 -11.87 -18.67 -3.84
CA VAL A 43 -11.61 -20.11 -3.80
C VAL A 43 -10.11 -20.36 -3.96
N PRO A 44 -9.47 -21.23 -3.16
CA PRO A 44 -8.03 -21.45 -3.21
C PRO A 44 -7.66 -22.13 -4.54
N ALA A 45 -7.48 -21.32 -5.59
CA ALA A 45 -6.81 -21.73 -6.80
C ALA A 45 -5.31 -21.89 -6.44
N PRO A 46 -4.63 -22.92 -6.95
CA PRO A 46 -3.20 -23.05 -6.75
C PRO A 46 -2.52 -21.74 -7.18
N ALA A 47 -1.59 -21.24 -6.37
CA ALA A 47 -0.99 -19.90 -6.48
C ALA A 47 -0.35 -19.58 -7.85
N SER A 48 -0.25 -20.57 -8.74
CA SER A 48 0.26 -20.44 -10.10
C SER A 48 -0.80 -20.19 -11.16
N VAL A 49 -2.10 -20.33 -10.90
CA VAL A 49 -3.15 -20.19 -11.93
C VAL A 49 -3.86 -18.85 -11.80
N GLN A 50 -3.80 -18.02 -12.85
CA GLN A 50 -4.50 -16.74 -12.94
C GLN A 50 -5.53 -16.76 -14.07
N LYS A 51 -6.68 -16.12 -13.82
CA LYS A 51 -7.72 -15.91 -14.85
C LYS A 51 -7.34 -14.71 -15.70
N LEU A 52 -7.08 -14.93 -16.98
CA LEU A 52 -6.78 -13.89 -17.98
C LEU A 52 -7.96 -13.74 -18.94
N LEU A 53 -8.23 -12.50 -19.34
CA LEU A 53 -9.25 -12.20 -20.34
C LEU A 53 -8.62 -12.24 -21.73
N THR A 54 -9.17 -13.07 -22.61
CA THR A 54 -8.78 -13.13 -24.03
C THR A 54 -9.42 -11.96 -24.79
N GLU A 55 -8.85 -11.60 -25.94
CA GLU A 55 -9.39 -10.55 -26.84
C GLU A 55 -10.85 -10.82 -27.22
N ASP A 56 -11.24 -12.09 -27.33
CA ASP A 56 -12.61 -12.55 -27.59
C ASP A 56 -13.55 -12.44 -26.38
N GLY A 57 -13.10 -11.87 -25.25
CA GLY A 57 -13.92 -11.67 -24.06
C GLY A 57 -14.12 -12.90 -23.17
N GLN A 58 -13.38 -13.99 -23.41
CA GLN A 58 -13.44 -15.20 -22.59
C GLN A 58 -12.41 -15.19 -21.46
N LEU A 59 -12.79 -15.67 -20.27
CA LEU A 59 -11.89 -15.84 -19.12
C LEU A 59 -11.25 -17.22 -19.17
N VAL A 60 -9.93 -17.26 -19.33
CA VAL A 60 -9.14 -18.49 -19.40
C VAL A 60 -8.21 -18.57 -18.20
N GLU A 61 -8.12 -19.76 -17.60
CA GLU A 61 -7.19 -20.05 -16.52
C GLU A 61 -5.81 -20.40 -17.09
N VAL A 62 -4.81 -19.57 -16.79
CA VAL A 62 -3.44 -19.71 -17.29
C VAL A 62 -2.48 -19.98 -16.14
N ASP A 63 -1.67 -21.02 -16.30
CA ASP A 63 -0.59 -21.38 -15.40
C ASP A 63 0.62 -20.45 -15.61
N MET A 64 0.76 -19.50 -14.70
CA MET A 64 1.80 -18.49 -14.66
C MET A 64 3.20 -19.08 -14.43
N SER A 65 3.32 -20.31 -13.94
CA SER A 65 4.63 -20.98 -13.83
C SER A 65 5.24 -21.30 -15.20
N LYS A 66 4.42 -21.38 -16.25
CA LYS A 66 4.85 -21.63 -17.64
C LYS A 66 4.99 -20.33 -18.43
N VAL A 67 4.27 -19.29 -18.03
CA VAL A 67 4.46 -17.94 -18.55
C VAL A 67 5.72 -17.40 -17.91
N ASN A 68 6.87 -17.65 -18.56
CA ASN A 68 8.13 -17.02 -18.19
C ASN A 68 7.97 -15.53 -18.47
N ALA A 69 7.38 -14.80 -17.51
CA ALA A 69 7.23 -13.37 -17.56
C ALA A 69 8.64 -12.83 -17.62
N VAL A 70 9.11 -12.52 -18.82
CA VAL A 70 10.36 -11.82 -19.05
C VAL A 70 10.13 -10.44 -18.45
N LYS A 71 10.33 -10.32 -17.13
CA LYS A 71 10.26 -9.06 -16.37
C LYS A 71 11.44 -8.14 -16.73
N LYS A 72 11.96 -8.25 -17.95
CA LYS A 72 12.95 -7.32 -18.47
C LYS A 72 12.16 -6.14 -19.01
N LYS A 73 12.44 -4.97 -18.44
CA LYS A 73 11.95 -3.71 -18.98
C LYS A 73 12.52 -3.58 -20.39
N VAL A 74 11.66 -3.71 -21.40
CA VAL A 74 12.03 -3.49 -22.79
C VAL A 74 12.51 -2.04 -22.91
N THR A 75 13.67 -1.84 -23.51
CA THR A 75 14.21 -0.51 -23.75
C THR A 75 13.62 0.08 -25.03
N ASP A 76 13.54 1.42 -25.11
CA ASP A 76 13.05 2.11 -26.31
C ASP A 76 13.77 1.68 -27.59
N LYS A 77 15.07 1.34 -27.49
CA LYS A 77 15.87 0.86 -28.62
C LYS A 77 15.40 -0.50 -29.11
N GLU A 78 15.17 -1.45 -28.20
CA GLU A 78 14.64 -2.78 -28.53
C GLU A 78 13.24 -2.69 -29.15
N LEU A 79 12.40 -1.77 -28.65
CA LEU A 79 11.08 -1.52 -29.22
C LEU A 79 11.17 -1.00 -30.66
N GLN A 80 12.03 -0.01 -30.90
CA GLN A 80 12.23 0.56 -32.24
C GLN A 80 12.81 -0.45 -33.22
N GLU A 81 13.72 -1.31 -32.79
CA GLU A 81 14.28 -2.40 -33.60
C GLU A 81 13.22 -3.46 -33.94
N TRP A 82 12.33 -3.79 -33.01
CA TRP A 82 11.23 -4.72 -33.25
C TRP A 82 10.24 -4.19 -34.30
N ILE A 83 9.85 -2.91 -34.20
CA ILE A 83 8.94 -2.28 -35.17
C ILE A 83 9.54 -2.26 -36.58
N LYS A 84 10.85 -2.03 -36.71
CA LYS A 84 11.54 -2.01 -38.01
C LYS A 84 11.72 -3.39 -38.66
N LYS A 85 11.59 -4.45 -37.86
CA LYS A 85 11.77 -5.85 -38.31
C LYS A 85 10.46 -6.50 -38.75
N GLN A 86 9.32 -5.93 -38.36
CA GLN A 86 8.01 -6.16 -38.98
C GLN A 86 7.95 -5.44 -40.33
#